data_AF-A0A7Z9G543-F1
#
_entry.id   AF-A0A7Z9G543-F1
#
_cell.length_a   1.000
_cell.length_b   1.000
_cell.length_c   1.000
_cell.angle_alpha   90.00
_cell.angle_beta   90.00
_cell.angle_gamma   90.00
#
_symmetry.space_group_name_H-M   'P 1'
#
loop_
_entity.id
_entity.type
_entity.pdbx_description
1 polymer ?
#
loop_
_entity_poly.entity_id
_entity_poly.type
_entity_poly.pdbx_seq_one_letter_code
_entity_poly.pdbx_strand_id
1 'polypeptide(L)'
;MSKPWIPSQKEVAGICLAVLMGLIAYGLGQLAKPHTVYVSDVIIAIFLGTLVLNTRLSQWIGLGAHTDRDTDRYERGLRFTGKWVLRLAIILMGLKIQTELFHADQAQIVVTILLFALPCAFFLTHVAAQKLGLRREMGDLLSIGSMVCGASAINALSPVIYARRRDQGLAITAVFLFSIVALVAFYPLAQALGLSDEYGGLWAGLAVNDLSSSVAVGEQFSSDASVIAAAAKSVRIMLLGPLLILFSLIRPTRRGQKSKRQTPSMMSHFPKFILGYFLLFGLRVWGDSAFNDMPLWANALNANTVVVKILILSVCAGIGLQIHVDTIIELGWKAVVAGGMAALAVAGLSLVMLVGYSNGTPMNSLLAGSGALLISYLMYRSTASGEAAYRPLLKRLKDGAPLSIREAVSLLEYHDERDSLEPTTYSAILRQLYPAIGELQPLRTSPLIPPIQYRRLIYWESNNNNGSLVGVLWAPGAEAHIHSHGHDGVGKSIEGRIEMTYFEPTSDQQITVQRHEHIDPGTLIEFSSSQTIHAVRNVADRDAIDVHYYGPEDKSKGLRYDWNEQCGVGDLVVGQSIDVTISQDHLPEPRLVERGTDDD
;
A
#
# COMPACT_ATOMS: atom_id res chain seq x y z
N MET A 1 17.09 11.36 24.31
CA MET A 1 16.19 11.23 23.13
C MET A 1 16.14 12.58 22.43
N SER A 2 16.66 12.69 21.20
CA SER A 2 16.55 13.94 20.43
C SER A 2 15.07 14.21 20.13
N LYS A 3 14.61 15.44 20.38
CA LYS A 3 13.25 15.86 19.98
C LYS A 3 13.17 15.71 18.45
N PRO A 4 12.15 15.03 17.90
CA PRO A 4 12.13 14.66 16.49
C PRO A 4 12.05 15.84 15.52
N TRP A 5 11.79 17.06 16.01
CA TRP A 5 11.71 18.30 15.23
C TRP A 5 12.95 19.19 15.32
N ILE A 6 13.97 18.83 16.10
CA ILE A 6 15.24 19.56 16.16
C ILE A 6 16.27 18.75 15.36
N PRO A 7 16.92 19.34 14.34
CA PRO A 7 17.87 18.61 13.54
C PRO A 7 19.08 18.20 14.38
N SER A 8 19.47 16.94 14.24
CA SER A 8 20.71 16.38 14.79
C SER A 8 21.87 16.59 13.81
N GLN A 9 23.11 16.40 14.26
CA GLN A 9 24.30 16.48 13.39
C GLN A 9 24.22 15.60 12.14
N LYS A 10 23.45 14.49 12.21
CA LYS A 10 23.26 13.55 11.10
C LYS A 10 22.32 14.08 10.01
N GLU A 11 21.54 15.11 10.28
CA GLU A 11 20.56 15.70 9.34
C GLU A 11 21.08 16.99 8.70
N VAL A 12 22.07 17.66 9.32
CA VAL A 12 22.61 18.95 8.87
C VAL A 12 23.07 18.91 7.41
N ALA A 13 23.80 17.89 6.99
CA ALA A 13 24.36 17.82 5.65
C ALA A 13 23.26 17.87 4.55
N GLY A 14 22.19 17.09 4.70
CA GLY A 14 21.08 17.08 3.74
C GLY A 14 20.24 18.37 3.78
N ILE A 15 20.06 18.96 4.97
CA ILE A 15 19.37 20.25 5.10
C ILE A 15 20.18 21.36 4.41
N CYS A 16 21.48 21.44 4.65
CA CYS A 16 22.35 22.42 4.03
C CYS A 16 22.37 22.29 2.50
N LEU A 17 22.40 21.06 1.98
CA LEU A 17 22.33 20.81 0.54
C LEU A 17 21.02 21.33 -0.06
N ALA A 18 19.88 20.98 0.56
CA ALA A 18 18.56 21.44 0.11
C ALA A 18 18.44 22.96 0.15
N VAL A 19 18.92 23.61 1.22
CA VAL A 19 18.92 25.07 1.36
C VAL A 19 19.81 25.73 0.32
N LEU A 20 21.03 25.22 0.11
CA LEU A 20 21.95 25.73 -0.90
C LEU A 20 21.32 25.70 -2.29
N MET A 21 20.71 24.57 -2.66
CA MET A 21 20.04 24.42 -3.95
C MET A 21 18.81 25.31 -4.07
N GLY A 22 18.04 25.48 -2.98
CA GLY A 22 16.92 26.43 -2.93
C GLY A 22 17.37 27.88 -3.13
N LEU A 23 18.50 28.28 -2.55
CA LEU A 23 19.07 29.63 -2.71
C LEU A 23 19.62 29.84 -4.13
N ILE A 24 20.27 28.85 -4.72
CA ILE A 24 20.70 28.89 -6.13
C ILE A 24 19.48 29.06 -7.04
N ALA A 25 18.43 28.28 -6.81
CA ALA A 25 17.20 28.38 -7.58
C ALA A 25 16.51 29.74 -7.42
N TYR A 26 16.52 30.32 -6.21
CA TYR A 26 16.03 31.67 -5.98
C TYR A 26 16.81 32.71 -6.80
N GLY A 27 18.15 32.65 -6.76
CA GLY A 27 19.01 33.55 -7.54
C GLY A 27 18.80 33.43 -9.04
N LEU A 28 18.76 32.20 -9.57
CA LEU A 28 18.48 31.93 -10.98
C LEU A 28 17.07 32.38 -11.38
N GLY A 29 16.07 32.19 -10.51
CA GLY A 29 14.70 32.65 -10.76
C GLY A 29 14.61 34.17 -10.88
N GLN A 30 15.34 34.92 -10.04
CA GLN A 30 15.38 36.39 -10.13
C GLN A 30 16.04 36.86 -11.44
N LEU A 31 17.00 36.12 -11.98
CA LEU A 31 17.61 36.39 -13.28
C LEU A 31 16.71 35.99 -14.46
N ALA A 32 15.86 34.98 -14.30
CA ALA A 32 14.98 34.45 -15.35
C ALA A 32 13.63 35.19 -15.47
N LYS A 33 13.12 35.79 -14.37
CA LYS A 33 11.84 36.52 -14.31
C LYS A 33 11.63 37.59 -15.41
N PRO A 34 12.64 38.36 -15.85
CA PRO A 34 12.46 39.34 -16.92
C PRO A 34 12.20 38.70 -18.30
N HIS A 35 12.45 37.40 -18.47
CA HIS A 35 12.53 36.75 -19.79
C HIS A 35 11.50 35.64 -20.01
N THR A 36 10.95 35.02 -18.95
CA THR A 36 9.98 33.93 -19.09
C THR A 36 8.95 33.93 -17.95
N VAL A 37 7.66 34.04 -18.30
CA VAL A 37 6.53 33.91 -17.36
C VAL A 37 6.32 32.45 -16.92
N TYR A 38 6.83 31.48 -17.70
CA TYR A 38 6.56 30.04 -17.49
C TYR A 38 7.56 29.31 -16.59
N VAL A 39 8.69 29.94 -16.22
CA VAL A 39 9.73 29.29 -15.41
C VAL A 39 9.75 29.92 -14.02
N SER A 40 9.07 29.27 -13.07
CA SER A 40 9.11 29.67 -11.66
C SER A 40 10.40 29.22 -10.98
N ASP A 41 10.83 29.95 -9.95
CA ASP A 41 11.95 29.57 -9.07
C ASP A 41 11.74 28.19 -8.43
N VAL A 42 10.49 27.82 -8.18
CA VAL A 42 10.06 26.48 -7.75
C VAL A 42 10.44 25.39 -8.76
N ILE A 43 10.11 25.58 -10.05
CA ILE A 43 10.43 24.60 -11.10
C ILE A 43 11.95 24.45 -11.22
N ILE A 44 12.69 25.57 -11.15
CA ILE A 44 14.16 25.56 -11.15
C ILE A 44 14.69 24.76 -9.97
N ALA A 45 14.16 24.95 -8.76
CA ALA A 45 14.60 24.23 -7.57
C ALA A 45 14.45 22.71 -7.71
N ILE A 46 13.30 22.24 -8.20
CA ILE A 46 13.03 20.82 -8.41
C ILE A 46 13.94 20.27 -9.51
N PHE A 47 14.02 20.97 -10.64
CA PHE A 47 14.85 20.53 -11.77
C PHE A 47 16.32 20.43 -11.37
N LEU A 48 16.84 21.42 -10.65
CA LEU A 48 18.21 21.41 -10.13
C LEU A 48 18.42 20.19 -9.21
N GLY A 49 17.47 19.93 -8.30
CA GLY A 49 17.48 18.76 -7.41
C GLY A 49 17.57 17.44 -8.18
N THR A 50 16.67 17.25 -9.14
CA THR A 50 16.61 16.04 -9.98
C THR A 50 17.87 15.89 -10.83
N LEU A 51 18.36 16.97 -11.42
CA LEU A 51 19.56 16.98 -12.25
C LEU A 51 20.79 16.58 -11.42
N VAL A 52 20.96 17.12 -10.22
CA VAL A 52 22.10 16.78 -9.35
C VAL A 52 22.07 15.31 -8.95
N LEU A 53 20.89 14.76 -8.61
CA LEU A 53 20.77 13.37 -8.20
C LEU A 53 21.04 12.37 -9.33
N ASN A 54 20.55 12.65 -10.54
CA ASN A 54 20.56 11.71 -11.67
C ASN A 54 21.74 11.91 -12.63
N THR A 55 22.67 12.83 -12.35
CA THR A 55 23.89 13.03 -13.15
C THR A 55 25.14 12.63 -12.37
N ARG A 56 26.30 12.59 -13.04
CA ARG A 56 27.60 12.29 -12.41
C ARG A 56 27.99 13.25 -11.26
N LEU A 57 27.28 14.38 -11.10
CA LEU A 57 27.42 15.26 -9.94
C LEU A 57 27.07 14.54 -8.62
N SER A 58 26.14 13.58 -8.64
CA SER A 58 25.77 12.82 -7.45
C SER A 58 26.98 12.08 -6.88
N GLN A 59 27.75 11.42 -7.74
CA GLN A 59 28.99 10.72 -7.38
C GLN A 59 30.06 11.67 -6.79
N TRP A 60 30.15 12.91 -7.29
CA TRP A 60 31.11 13.91 -6.79
C TRP A 60 30.74 14.45 -5.40
N ILE A 61 29.44 14.57 -5.12
CA ILE A 61 28.92 15.05 -3.83
C ILE A 61 28.77 13.88 -2.84
N GLY A 62 28.96 12.64 -3.29
CA GLY A 62 28.72 11.43 -2.48
C GLY A 62 27.24 11.13 -2.27
N LEU A 63 26.37 11.66 -3.12
CA LEU A 63 24.95 11.31 -3.22
C LEU A 63 24.84 10.00 -3.99
N GLY A 64 24.35 8.95 -3.36
CA GLY A 64 24.22 7.62 -3.95
C GLY A 64 25.35 6.65 -3.56
N ALA A 65 25.25 6.08 -2.36
CA ALA A 65 25.86 4.79 -2.07
C ALA A 65 24.78 3.71 -2.28
N HIS A 66 24.75 3.12 -3.47
CA HIS A 66 23.92 1.95 -3.75
C HIS A 66 24.39 0.76 -2.90
N THR A 67 23.83 0.61 -1.70
CA THR A 67 23.80 -0.66 -0.96
C THR A 67 22.77 -0.57 0.16
N ASP A 68 21.90 -1.58 0.23
CA ASP A 68 20.67 -1.74 1.02
C ASP A 68 20.74 -1.50 2.55
N ARG A 69 21.84 -0.95 3.10
CA ARG A 69 22.03 -0.83 4.56
C ARG A 69 22.65 0.45 5.10
N ASP A 70 23.21 1.35 4.28
CA ASP A 70 23.74 2.62 4.78
C ASP A 70 22.97 3.81 4.22
N THR A 71 22.24 4.52 5.11
CA THR A 71 21.60 5.80 4.77
C THR A 71 22.68 6.78 4.34
N ASP A 72 22.64 7.18 3.06
CA ASP A 72 23.45 8.25 2.50
C ASP A 72 23.48 9.44 3.48
N ARG A 73 24.67 10.06 3.63
CA ARG A 73 24.94 11.18 4.55
C ARG A 73 23.89 12.28 4.42
N TYR A 74 23.30 12.46 3.23
CA TYR A 74 22.31 13.50 2.95
C TYR A 74 20.85 13.05 3.15
N GLU A 75 20.56 11.76 3.04
CA GLU A 75 19.20 11.22 2.97
C GLU A 75 18.34 11.54 4.19
N ARG A 76 18.94 11.46 5.39
CA ARG A 76 18.27 11.83 6.66
C ARG A 76 17.89 13.31 6.68
N GLY A 77 18.80 14.17 6.22
CA GLY A 77 18.55 15.61 6.13
C GLY A 77 17.50 15.97 5.09
N LEU A 78 17.51 15.34 3.92
CA LEU A 78 16.50 15.56 2.88
C LEU A 78 15.10 15.14 3.34
N ARG A 79 14.98 14.00 4.03
CA ARG A 79 13.74 13.58 4.68
C ARG A 79 13.29 14.55 5.78
N PHE A 80 14.24 15.08 6.56
CA PHE A 80 13.95 16.10 7.56
C PHE A 80 13.41 17.38 6.90
N THR A 81 14.02 17.83 5.80
CA THR A 81 13.56 18.99 5.03
C THR A 81 12.13 18.78 4.51
N GLY A 82 11.86 17.66 3.83
CA GLY A 82 10.52 17.36 3.31
C GLY A 82 9.44 17.24 4.40
N LYS A 83 9.81 16.86 5.63
CA LYS A 83 8.85 16.66 6.72
C LYS A 83 8.71 17.87 7.65
N TRP A 84 9.80 18.33 8.23
CA TRP A 84 9.78 19.33 9.32
C TRP A 84 9.97 20.75 8.81
N VAL A 85 10.86 20.96 7.82
CA VAL A 85 11.03 22.28 7.21
C VAL A 85 9.76 22.70 6.46
N LEU A 86 9.10 21.77 5.76
CA LEU A 86 7.79 22.01 5.15
C LEU A 86 6.73 22.41 6.19
N ARG A 87 6.65 21.70 7.32
CA ARG A 87 5.69 22.04 8.40
C ARG A 87 5.96 23.42 8.98
N LEU A 88 7.23 23.77 9.16
CA LEU A 88 7.62 25.10 9.62
C LEU A 88 7.21 26.18 8.62
N ALA A 89 7.46 25.96 7.33
CA ALA A 89 7.04 26.87 6.26
C ALA A 89 5.53 27.11 6.28
N ILE A 90 4.73 26.05 6.42
CA ILE A 90 3.27 26.14 6.51
C ILE A 90 2.82 26.88 7.77
N ILE A 91 3.42 26.62 8.93
CA ILE A 91 3.10 27.35 10.17
C ILE A 91 3.34 28.85 9.94
N LEU A 92 4.53 29.24 9.48
CA LEU A 92 4.91 30.63 9.20
C LEU A 92 4.05 31.29 8.12
N MET A 93 3.49 30.50 7.21
CA MET A 93 2.54 30.96 6.20
C MET A 93 1.25 31.53 6.81
N GLY A 94 0.89 31.14 8.04
CA GLY A 94 -0.21 31.75 8.79
C GLY A 94 -0.03 33.25 9.01
N LEU A 95 1.22 33.74 9.12
CA LEU A 95 1.53 35.17 9.20
C LEU A 95 1.44 35.91 7.84
N LYS A 96 1.34 35.18 6.73
CA LYS A 96 1.33 35.75 5.37
C LYS A 96 -0.09 36.04 4.86
N ILE A 97 -1.10 35.42 5.47
CA ILE A 97 -2.49 35.55 5.03
C ILE A 97 -3.00 36.98 5.22
N GLN A 98 -3.71 37.47 4.20
CA GLN A 98 -4.56 38.64 4.32
C GLN A 98 -5.93 38.19 4.86
N THR A 99 -6.47 38.93 5.82
CA THR A 99 -7.68 38.57 6.58
C THR A 99 -8.95 38.42 5.74
N GLU A 100 -8.91 38.80 4.47
CA GLU A 100 -10.03 38.78 3.52
C GLU A 100 -10.14 37.48 2.71
N LEU A 101 -9.15 36.59 2.76
CA LEU A 101 -9.05 35.45 1.83
C LEU A 101 -9.86 34.19 2.19
N PHE A 102 -10.36 34.05 3.41
CA PHE A 102 -11.07 32.85 3.86
C PHE A 102 -12.55 33.13 4.13
N HIS A 103 -13.31 33.30 3.06
CA HIS A 103 -14.77 33.35 3.12
C HIS A 103 -15.35 31.93 3.27
N ALA A 104 -16.51 31.83 3.93
CA ALA A 104 -17.17 30.54 4.21
C ALA A 104 -17.63 29.80 2.93
N ASP A 105 -17.79 30.53 1.83
CA ASP A 105 -18.13 30.05 0.50
C ASP A 105 -17.02 29.18 -0.13
N GLN A 106 -15.74 29.55 0.02
CA GLN A 106 -14.61 28.76 -0.48
C GLN A 106 -14.51 27.39 0.21
N ALA A 107 -14.75 27.35 1.52
CA ALA A 107 -14.78 26.10 2.27
C ALA A 107 -15.90 25.17 1.76
N GLN A 108 -17.08 25.75 1.44
CA GLN A 108 -18.18 25.00 0.84
C GLN A 108 -17.83 24.48 -0.56
N ILE A 109 -17.14 25.27 -1.39
CA ILE A 109 -16.66 24.84 -2.72
C ILE A 109 -15.70 23.65 -2.58
N VAL A 110 -14.71 23.75 -1.70
CA VAL A 110 -13.74 22.68 -1.44
C VAL A 110 -14.44 21.39 -1.01
N VAL A 111 -15.32 21.45 -0.01
CA VAL A 111 -16.04 20.25 0.48
C VAL A 111 -16.91 19.64 -0.60
N THR A 112 -17.63 20.45 -1.36
CA THR A 112 -18.50 19.99 -2.45
C THR A 112 -17.69 19.28 -3.54
N ILE A 113 -16.57 19.85 -3.96
CA ILE A 113 -15.70 19.21 -4.98
C ILE A 113 -15.15 17.88 -4.45
N LEU A 114 -14.69 17.83 -3.20
CA LEU A 114 -14.14 16.62 -2.61
C LEU A 114 -15.18 15.50 -2.49
N LEU A 115 -16.45 15.84 -2.21
CA LEU A 115 -17.55 14.89 -2.14
C LEU A 115 -17.70 14.07 -3.45
N PHE A 116 -17.49 14.70 -4.60
CA PHE A 116 -17.61 14.03 -5.91
C PHE A 116 -16.26 13.50 -6.43
N ALA A 117 -15.19 14.28 -6.31
CA ALA A 117 -13.89 13.94 -6.90
C ALA A 117 -13.23 12.73 -6.24
N LEU A 118 -13.32 12.59 -4.91
CA LEU A 118 -12.64 11.50 -4.20
C LEU A 118 -13.25 10.13 -4.52
N PRO A 119 -14.59 9.93 -4.49
CA PRO A 119 -15.17 8.66 -4.91
C PRO A 119 -14.97 8.37 -6.40
N CYS A 120 -15.03 9.39 -7.28
CA CYS A 120 -14.72 9.22 -8.70
C CYS A 120 -13.30 8.67 -8.91
N ALA A 121 -12.32 9.26 -8.23
CA ALA A 121 -10.94 8.81 -8.29
C ALA A 121 -10.81 7.35 -7.81
N PHE A 122 -11.46 7.01 -6.70
CA PHE A 122 -11.49 5.63 -6.21
C PHE A 122 -12.05 4.65 -7.25
N PHE A 123 -13.22 4.94 -7.83
CA PHE A 123 -13.87 4.06 -8.80
C PHE A 123 -13.06 3.91 -10.09
N LEU A 124 -12.60 5.01 -10.70
CA LEU A 124 -11.85 4.96 -11.95
C LEU A 124 -10.48 4.28 -11.78
N THR A 125 -9.81 4.49 -10.63
CA THR A 125 -8.56 3.78 -10.32
C THR A 125 -8.78 2.28 -10.24
N HIS A 126 -9.87 1.84 -9.60
CA HIS A 126 -10.18 0.41 -9.49
C HIS A 126 -10.57 -0.21 -10.83
N VAL A 127 -11.34 0.50 -11.66
CA VAL A 127 -11.64 0.06 -13.03
C VAL A 127 -10.35 -0.12 -13.82
N ALA A 128 -9.42 0.84 -13.74
CA ALA A 128 -8.14 0.76 -14.42
C ALA A 128 -7.29 -0.40 -13.89
N ALA A 129 -7.17 -0.52 -12.56
CA ALA A 129 -6.40 -1.57 -11.92
C ALA A 129 -6.90 -2.97 -12.30
N GLN A 130 -8.22 -3.20 -12.27
CA GLN A 130 -8.82 -4.47 -12.67
C GLN A 130 -8.57 -4.78 -14.15
N LYS A 131 -8.80 -3.82 -15.06
CA LYS A 131 -8.57 -4.00 -16.50
C LYS A 131 -7.11 -4.29 -16.84
N LEU A 132 -6.17 -3.75 -16.06
CA LEU A 132 -4.73 -3.94 -16.25
C LEU A 132 -4.18 -5.20 -15.57
N GLY A 133 -5.01 -5.91 -14.79
CA GLY A 133 -4.61 -7.08 -14.02
C GLY A 133 -3.73 -6.75 -12.81
N LEU A 134 -3.87 -5.54 -12.26
CA LEU A 134 -3.20 -5.15 -11.02
C LEU A 134 -3.91 -5.77 -9.82
N ARG A 135 -3.13 -6.04 -8.76
CA ARG A 135 -3.65 -6.49 -7.48
C ARG A 135 -4.57 -5.42 -6.89
N ARG A 136 -5.61 -5.85 -6.18
CA ARG A 136 -6.62 -4.95 -5.62
C ARG A 136 -5.99 -3.97 -4.61
N GLU A 137 -4.97 -4.41 -3.88
CA GLU A 137 -4.22 -3.58 -2.94
C GLU A 137 -3.48 -2.44 -3.67
N MET A 138 -2.95 -2.69 -4.87
CA MET A 138 -2.32 -1.63 -5.67
C MET A 138 -3.35 -0.55 -6.05
N GLY A 139 -4.57 -0.95 -6.41
CA GLY A 139 -5.67 -0.02 -6.66
C GLY A 139 -6.03 0.85 -5.44
N ASP A 140 -6.03 0.25 -4.24
CA ASP A 140 -6.24 0.98 -2.99
C ASP A 140 -5.13 2.00 -2.73
N LEU A 141 -3.87 1.60 -2.88
CA LEU A 141 -2.72 2.46 -2.62
C LEU A 141 -2.67 3.65 -3.59
N LEU A 142 -2.92 3.40 -4.88
CA LEU A 142 -2.96 4.45 -5.89
C LEU A 142 -4.13 5.42 -5.67
N SER A 143 -5.31 4.89 -5.32
CA SER A 143 -6.48 5.73 -5.04
C SER A 143 -6.33 6.56 -3.77
N ILE A 144 -5.97 5.96 -2.62
CA ILE A 144 -5.78 6.71 -1.36
C ILE A 144 -4.66 7.75 -1.49
N GLY A 145 -3.58 7.40 -2.20
CA GLY A 145 -2.44 8.28 -2.41
C GLY A 145 -2.85 9.54 -3.16
N SER A 146 -3.64 9.39 -4.22
CA SER A 146 -4.17 10.53 -4.98
C SER A 146 -5.30 11.26 -4.27
N MET A 147 -6.06 10.60 -3.37
CA MET A 147 -7.19 11.20 -2.65
C MET A 147 -6.80 12.07 -1.45
N VAL A 148 -5.66 11.80 -0.80
CA VAL A 148 -5.28 12.45 0.48
C VAL A 148 -3.96 13.22 0.36
N CYS A 149 -2.83 12.61 0.73
CA CYS A 149 -1.52 13.26 0.84
C CYS A 149 -0.36 12.37 0.34
N GLY A 150 -0.64 11.59 -0.71
CA GLY A 150 0.33 10.71 -1.35
C GLY A 150 0.98 9.73 -0.39
N ALA A 151 2.29 9.83 -0.24
CA ALA A 151 3.09 8.84 0.49
C ALA A 151 2.63 8.61 1.94
N SER A 152 2.20 9.66 2.65
CA SER A 152 1.74 9.51 4.05
C SER A 152 0.44 8.70 4.14
N ALA A 153 -0.46 8.86 3.19
CA ALA A 153 -1.70 8.10 3.12
C ALA A 153 -1.44 6.65 2.71
N ILE A 154 -0.56 6.43 1.74
CA ILE A 154 -0.13 5.09 1.32
C ILE A 154 0.51 4.35 2.49
N ASN A 155 1.42 5.00 3.23
CA ASN A 155 2.09 4.41 4.39
C ASN A 155 1.10 4.07 5.51
N ALA A 156 0.07 4.89 5.72
CA ALA A 156 -0.96 4.64 6.74
C ALA A 156 -1.94 3.54 6.33
N LEU A 157 -2.28 3.43 5.05
CA LEU A 157 -3.20 2.41 4.54
C LEU A 157 -2.53 1.05 4.36
N SER A 158 -1.25 1.02 3.98
CA SER A 158 -0.49 -0.22 3.72
C SER A 158 -0.66 -1.31 4.79
N PRO A 159 -0.51 -1.03 6.11
CA PRO A 159 -0.75 -2.05 7.14
C PRO A 159 -2.23 -2.42 7.32
N VAL A 160 -3.16 -1.52 7.01
CA VAL A 160 -4.61 -1.77 7.11
C VAL A 160 -5.07 -2.76 6.05
N ILE A 161 -4.51 -2.69 4.84
CA ILE A 161 -4.88 -3.56 3.71
C ILE A 161 -3.88 -4.71 3.47
N TYR A 162 -2.86 -4.86 4.32
CA TYR A 162 -1.78 -5.85 4.18
C TYR A 162 -1.04 -5.77 2.83
N ALA A 163 -0.73 -4.56 2.38
CA ALA A 163 0.02 -4.32 1.14
C ALA A 163 1.45 -4.86 1.21
N ARG A 164 1.99 -5.32 0.07
CA ARG A 164 3.41 -5.69 -0.04
C ARG A 164 4.26 -4.42 -0.01
N ARG A 165 5.46 -4.48 0.62
CA ARG A 165 6.41 -3.35 0.64
C ARG A 165 6.77 -2.85 -0.77
N ARG A 166 6.89 -3.77 -1.74
CA ARG A 166 7.12 -3.42 -3.15
C ARG A 166 5.97 -2.57 -3.71
N ASP A 167 4.72 -3.02 -3.52
CA ASP A 167 3.53 -2.31 -4.01
C ASP A 167 3.39 -0.92 -3.36
N GLN A 168 3.72 -0.81 -2.07
CA GLN A 168 3.79 0.46 -1.34
C GLN A 168 4.80 1.44 -1.97
N GLY A 169 6.04 0.99 -2.23
CA GLY A 169 7.07 1.82 -2.84
C GLY A 169 6.71 2.26 -4.28
N LEU A 170 6.15 1.34 -5.06
CA LEU A 170 5.68 1.64 -6.41
C LEU A 170 4.52 2.66 -6.41
N ALA A 171 3.53 2.49 -5.54
CA ALA A 171 2.42 3.43 -5.42
C ALA A 171 2.89 4.84 -5.01
N ILE A 172 3.86 4.94 -4.07
CA ILE A 172 4.46 6.22 -3.69
C ILE A 172 5.10 6.89 -4.91
N THR A 173 5.87 6.12 -5.68
CA THR A 173 6.55 6.60 -6.89
C THR A 173 5.55 7.10 -7.93
N ALA A 174 4.47 6.35 -8.19
CA ALA A 174 3.42 6.77 -9.14
C ALA A 174 2.76 8.08 -8.71
N VAL A 175 2.37 8.20 -7.45
CA VAL A 175 1.68 9.39 -6.95
C VAL A 175 2.60 10.63 -6.99
N PHE A 176 3.87 10.42 -6.71
CA PHE A 176 4.88 11.45 -6.78
C PHE A 176 5.14 11.89 -8.23
N LEU A 177 5.21 10.95 -9.19
CA LEU A 177 5.28 11.24 -10.62
C LEU A 177 4.18 12.21 -11.06
N PHE A 178 2.93 11.98 -10.67
CA PHE A 178 1.82 12.88 -11.02
C PHE A 178 1.87 14.24 -10.30
N SER A 179 2.57 14.34 -9.18
CA SER A 179 2.81 15.63 -8.52
C SER A 179 3.80 16.49 -9.30
N ILE A 180 4.84 15.87 -9.88
CA ILE A 180 5.77 16.52 -10.82
C ILE A 180 5.02 16.97 -12.08
N VAL A 181 4.16 16.11 -12.63
CA VAL A 181 3.34 16.47 -13.79
C VAL A 181 2.48 17.71 -13.47
N ALA A 182 1.85 17.75 -12.30
CA ALA A 182 1.05 18.90 -11.89
C ALA A 182 1.88 20.20 -11.76
N LEU A 183 3.11 20.10 -11.23
CA LEU A 183 4.05 21.22 -11.12
C LEU A 183 4.38 21.91 -12.44
N VAL A 184 4.32 21.18 -13.55
CA VAL A 184 4.59 21.72 -14.89
C VAL A 184 3.28 22.09 -15.61
N ALA A 185 2.21 21.32 -15.42
CA ALA A 185 1.00 21.43 -16.23
C ALA A 185 -0.04 22.41 -15.69
N PHE A 186 -0.14 22.61 -14.38
CA PHE A 186 -1.30 23.30 -13.79
C PHE A 186 -1.33 24.80 -14.10
N TYR A 187 -0.23 25.52 -13.86
CA TYR A 187 -0.18 26.95 -14.13
C TYR A 187 -0.54 27.31 -15.59
N PRO A 188 0.09 26.73 -16.63
CA PRO A 188 -0.26 27.07 -18.01
C PRO A 188 -1.70 26.66 -18.37
N LEU A 189 -2.21 25.54 -17.85
CA LEU A 189 -3.58 25.09 -18.12
C LEU A 189 -4.63 26.02 -17.48
N ALA A 190 -4.37 26.48 -16.25
CA ALA A 190 -5.25 27.42 -15.56
C ALA A 190 -5.25 28.81 -16.24
N GLN A 191 -4.09 29.29 -16.68
CA GLN A 191 -3.97 30.54 -17.45
C GLN A 191 -4.71 30.45 -18.80
N ALA A 192 -4.58 29.32 -19.51
CA ALA A 192 -5.30 29.09 -20.78
C ALA A 192 -6.83 29.08 -20.62
N LEU A 193 -7.33 28.72 -19.43
CA LEU A 193 -8.75 28.72 -19.09
C LEU A 193 -9.21 30.03 -18.41
N GLY A 194 -8.31 30.98 -18.20
CA GLY A 194 -8.63 32.27 -17.56
C GLY A 194 -9.01 32.17 -16.08
N LEU A 195 -8.52 31.15 -15.35
CA LEU A 195 -8.76 31.05 -13.90
C LEU A 195 -8.00 32.17 -13.17
N SER A 196 -8.65 32.76 -12.16
CA SER A 196 -7.98 33.65 -11.22
C SER A 196 -6.95 32.89 -10.38
N ASP A 197 -5.99 33.61 -9.80
CA ASP A 197 -4.98 33.03 -8.91
C ASP A 197 -5.63 32.30 -7.71
N GLU A 198 -6.77 32.81 -7.23
CA GLU A 198 -7.54 32.19 -6.16
C GLU A 198 -8.04 30.79 -6.55
N TYR A 199 -8.72 30.66 -7.70
CA TYR A 199 -9.18 29.36 -8.20
C TYR A 199 -8.02 28.46 -8.63
N GLY A 200 -6.91 29.02 -9.12
CA GLY A 200 -5.67 28.30 -9.39
C GLY A 200 -5.06 27.69 -8.12
N GLY A 201 -5.05 28.46 -7.01
CA GLY A 201 -4.65 28.00 -5.69
C GLY A 201 -5.55 26.91 -5.13
N LEU A 202 -6.88 27.07 -5.25
CA LEU A 202 -7.85 26.03 -4.88
C LEU A 202 -7.61 24.74 -5.66
N TRP A 203 -7.41 24.85 -6.97
CA TRP A 203 -7.15 23.70 -7.82
C TRP A 203 -5.84 22.99 -7.46
N ALA A 204 -4.78 23.75 -7.19
CA ALA A 204 -3.51 23.23 -6.70
C ALA A 204 -3.68 22.45 -5.38
N GLY A 205 -4.48 22.96 -4.43
CA GLY A 205 -4.83 22.29 -3.18
C GLY A 205 -5.65 21.01 -3.35
N LEU A 206 -6.61 21.05 -4.27
CA LEU A 206 -7.58 19.98 -4.51
C LEU A 206 -6.99 18.83 -5.32
N ALA A 207 -6.07 19.08 -6.25
CA ALA A 207 -5.67 18.08 -7.25
C ALA A 207 -4.23 17.61 -7.17
N VAL A 208 -3.29 18.40 -6.63
CA VAL A 208 -1.90 17.94 -6.45
C VAL A 208 -1.85 16.90 -5.32
N ASN A 209 -1.07 15.82 -5.47
CA ASN A 209 -1.19 14.65 -4.59
C ASN A 209 -0.48 14.81 -3.24
N ASP A 210 0.61 15.57 -3.16
CA ASP A 210 1.31 15.86 -1.90
C ASP A 210 1.22 17.35 -1.52
N LEU A 211 1.47 17.64 -0.25
CA LEU A 211 1.32 18.99 0.30
C LEU A 211 2.40 19.95 -0.20
N SER A 212 3.64 19.50 -0.28
CA SER A 212 4.75 20.33 -0.74
C SER A 212 4.58 20.78 -2.18
N SER A 213 4.29 19.84 -3.09
CA SER A 213 4.05 20.15 -4.50
C SER A 213 2.81 21.02 -4.67
N SER A 214 1.78 20.85 -3.83
CA SER A 214 0.56 21.66 -3.88
C SER A 214 0.82 23.13 -3.56
N VAL A 215 1.56 23.41 -2.47
CA VAL A 215 1.97 24.78 -2.12
C VAL A 215 2.89 25.37 -3.18
N ALA A 216 3.79 24.54 -3.71
CA ALA A 216 4.73 24.90 -4.77
C ALA A 216 4.01 25.27 -6.09
N VAL A 217 2.96 24.55 -6.48
CA VAL A 217 2.08 24.93 -7.61
C VAL A 217 1.34 26.22 -7.31
N GLY A 218 0.75 26.36 -6.11
CA GLY A 218 0.05 27.59 -5.73
C GLY A 218 0.93 28.84 -5.80
N GLU A 219 2.22 28.72 -5.44
CA GLU A 219 3.16 29.85 -5.48
C GLU A 219 3.49 30.31 -6.91
N GLN A 220 3.25 29.46 -7.93
CA GLN A 220 3.38 29.85 -9.33
C GLN A 220 2.28 30.84 -9.76
N PHE A 221 1.11 30.76 -9.13
CA PHE A 221 0.02 31.72 -9.35
C PHE A 221 0.30 33.01 -8.57
N SER A 222 0.31 32.90 -7.24
CA SER A 222 0.59 34.03 -6.37
C SER A 222 0.99 33.57 -4.97
N SER A 223 1.47 34.53 -4.18
CA SER A 223 1.77 34.34 -2.77
C SER A 223 0.59 33.90 -1.93
N ASP A 224 -0.63 34.23 -2.36
CA ASP A 224 -1.87 34.02 -1.62
C ASP A 224 -2.52 32.71 -2.09
N ALA A 225 -2.43 32.41 -3.38
CA ALA A 225 -2.81 31.13 -3.97
C ALA A 225 -2.05 29.95 -3.32
N SER A 226 -0.79 30.14 -2.94
CA SER A 226 -0.02 29.13 -2.21
C SER A 226 -0.58 28.85 -0.80
N VAL A 227 -1.15 29.86 -0.15
CA VAL A 227 -1.83 29.67 1.15
C VAL A 227 -3.16 28.95 0.97
N ILE A 228 -3.95 29.38 -0.01
CA ILE A 228 -5.23 28.74 -0.36
C ILE A 228 -5.00 27.26 -0.69
N ALA A 229 -3.96 26.95 -1.47
CA ALA A 229 -3.57 25.58 -1.79
C ALA A 229 -3.26 24.76 -0.52
N ALA A 230 -2.44 25.31 0.39
CA ALA A 230 -2.11 24.66 1.66
C ALA A 230 -3.36 24.35 2.49
N ALA A 231 -4.30 25.28 2.55
CA ALA A 231 -5.52 25.16 3.32
C ALA A 231 -6.51 24.16 2.70
N ALA A 232 -6.79 24.24 1.40
CA ALA A 232 -7.61 23.25 0.69
C ALA A 232 -7.03 21.83 0.79
N LYS A 233 -5.70 21.71 0.71
CA LYS A 233 -5.00 20.43 0.90
C LYS A 233 -5.12 19.90 2.33
N SER A 234 -5.09 20.79 3.33
CA SER A 234 -5.23 20.44 4.74
C SER A 234 -6.59 19.80 5.05
N VAL A 235 -7.68 20.29 4.43
CA VAL A 235 -9.01 19.66 4.53
C VAL A 235 -8.96 18.18 4.12
N ARG A 236 -8.24 17.86 3.04
CA ARG A 236 -8.07 16.47 2.57
C ARG A 236 -7.26 15.61 3.52
N ILE A 237 -6.23 16.18 4.16
CA ILE A 237 -5.42 15.47 5.16
C ILE A 237 -6.29 15.03 6.34
N MET A 238 -7.27 15.85 6.75
CA MET A 238 -8.22 15.52 7.82
C MET A 238 -9.13 14.33 7.46
N LEU A 239 -9.39 14.08 6.16
CA LEU A 239 -10.15 12.93 5.69
C LEU A 239 -9.40 11.59 5.80
N LEU A 240 -8.09 11.61 6.09
CA LEU A 240 -7.31 10.38 6.24
C LEU A 240 -7.89 9.46 7.32
N GLY A 241 -8.22 10.00 8.49
CA GLY A 241 -8.78 9.22 9.60
C GLY A 241 -10.08 8.49 9.20
N PRO A 242 -11.13 9.23 8.76
CA PRO A 242 -12.36 8.63 8.25
C PRO A 242 -12.13 7.61 7.13
N LEU A 243 -11.25 7.90 6.16
CA LEU A 243 -10.96 6.97 5.07
C LEU A 243 -10.29 5.69 5.57
N LEU A 244 -9.30 5.77 6.48
CA LEU A 244 -8.69 4.56 7.04
C LEU A 244 -9.69 3.68 7.78
N ILE A 245 -10.64 4.29 8.50
CA ILE A 245 -11.75 3.56 9.15
C ILE A 245 -12.62 2.90 8.08
N LEU A 246 -13.00 3.64 7.03
CA LEU A 246 -13.82 3.13 5.93
C LEU A 246 -13.13 1.96 5.22
N PHE A 247 -11.85 2.08 4.86
CA PHE A 247 -11.07 1.00 4.28
C PHE A 247 -10.94 -0.19 5.24
N SER A 248 -10.78 0.05 6.55
CA SER A 248 -10.77 -1.01 7.56
C SER A 248 -12.12 -1.74 7.69
N LEU A 249 -13.24 -1.09 7.36
CA LEU A 249 -14.58 -1.69 7.39
C LEU A 249 -14.89 -2.46 6.09
N ILE A 250 -14.54 -1.87 4.94
CA ILE A 250 -14.81 -2.45 3.62
C ILE A 250 -13.85 -3.61 3.32
N ARG A 251 -12.67 -3.63 3.94
CA ARG A 251 -11.69 -4.70 3.74
C ARG A 251 -11.90 -5.81 4.77
N PRO A 252 -12.14 -7.05 4.32
CA PRO A 252 -12.24 -8.19 5.22
C PRO A 252 -10.96 -8.30 6.07
N THR A 253 -11.13 -8.17 7.39
CA THR A 253 -10.09 -8.53 8.35
C THR A 253 -9.78 -10.02 8.17
N ARG A 254 -8.51 -10.42 8.27
CA ARG A 254 -8.22 -11.84 8.50
C ARG A 254 -8.93 -12.24 9.79
N ARG A 255 -9.98 -13.07 9.71
CA ARG A 255 -10.61 -13.62 10.90
C ARG A 255 -9.58 -14.50 11.62
N GLY A 256 -9.52 -14.38 12.95
CA GLY A 256 -8.48 -14.97 13.79
C GLY A 256 -7.53 -13.98 14.48
N GLN A 257 -7.45 -12.71 14.03
CA GLN A 257 -6.76 -11.66 14.80
C GLN A 257 -7.75 -10.86 15.65
N LYS A 258 -8.12 -11.41 16.83
CA LYS A 258 -8.60 -10.61 17.98
C LYS A 258 -7.46 -9.82 18.66
N SER A 259 -6.30 -9.69 18.02
CA SER A 259 -5.29 -8.72 18.43
C SER A 259 -5.79 -7.35 18.04
N LYS A 260 -6.21 -6.57 19.06
CA LYS A 260 -6.63 -5.16 19.03
C LYS A 260 -6.58 -4.56 17.63
N ARG A 261 -7.76 -4.42 17.00
CA ARG A 261 -7.94 -3.48 15.89
C ARG A 261 -7.20 -2.22 16.33
N GLN A 262 -6.08 -1.89 15.68
CA GLN A 262 -5.61 -0.52 15.73
C GLN A 262 -6.65 0.20 14.89
N THR A 263 -7.83 0.45 15.45
CA THR A 263 -8.73 1.48 14.95
C THR A 263 -7.83 2.71 14.93
N PRO A 264 -7.42 3.18 13.75
CA PRO A 264 -6.56 4.34 13.71
C PRO A 264 -7.37 5.45 14.36
N SER A 265 -6.93 5.90 15.54
CA SER A 265 -7.64 6.94 16.26
C SER A 265 -7.64 8.15 15.34
N MET A 266 -8.83 8.67 15.01
CA MET A 266 -8.98 9.86 14.17
C MET A 266 -8.12 11.01 14.71
N MET A 267 -8.02 11.11 16.05
CA MET A 267 -7.22 12.10 16.76
C MET A 267 -5.70 11.90 16.58
N SER A 268 -5.23 10.65 16.38
CA SER A 268 -3.80 10.35 16.21
C SER A 268 -3.24 10.80 14.85
N HIS A 269 -4.11 10.95 13.85
CA HIS A 269 -3.75 11.39 12.51
C HIS A 269 -3.96 12.89 12.28
N PHE A 270 -4.45 13.64 13.27
CA PHE A 270 -4.61 15.08 13.15
C PHE A 270 -3.23 15.77 13.02
N PRO A 271 -2.97 16.47 11.91
CA PRO A 271 -1.70 17.16 11.69
C PRO A 271 -1.57 18.38 12.63
N LYS A 272 -0.88 18.19 13.76
CA LYS A 272 -0.67 19.24 14.79
C LYS A 272 -0.07 20.56 14.27
N PHE A 273 0.62 20.55 13.12
CA PHE A 273 1.16 21.78 12.52
C PHE A 273 0.05 22.74 12.03
N ILE A 274 -1.14 22.23 11.71
CA ILE A 274 -2.30 23.06 11.36
C ILE A 274 -2.68 23.98 12.53
N LEU A 275 -2.57 23.50 13.77
CA LEU A 275 -2.84 24.35 14.95
C LEU A 275 -1.84 25.52 15.03
N GLY A 276 -0.56 25.27 14.71
CA GLY A 276 0.45 26.33 14.66
C GLY A 276 0.17 27.35 13.56
N TYR A 277 -0.31 26.90 12.40
CA TYR A 277 -0.77 27.79 11.33
C TYR A 277 -1.93 28.68 11.79
N PHE A 278 -2.98 28.11 12.40
CA PHE A 278 -4.12 28.91 12.88
C PHE A 278 -3.75 29.85 14.02
N LEU A 279 -2.81 29.46 14.87
CA LEU A 279 -2.29 30.33 15.92
C LEU A 279 -1.57 31.54 15.31
N LEU A 280 -0.68 31.32 14.34
CA LEU A 280 0.01 32.41 13.64
C LEU A 280 -0.93 33.24 12.76
N PHE A 281 -1.97 32.64 12.19
CA PHE A 281 -3.05 33.37 11.52
C PHE A 281 -3.84 34.26 12.51
N GLY A 282 -4.20 33.75 13.68
CA GLY A 282 -4.82 34.56 14.73
C GLY A 282 -3.91 35.70 15.19
N LEU A 283 -2.60 35.44 15.31
CA LEU A 283 -1.60 36.45 15.60
C LEU A 283 -1.49 37.51 14.50
N ARG A 284 -1.62 37.11 13.22
CA ARG A 284 -1.66 38.00 12.07
C ARG A 284 -2.87 38.93 12.12
N VAL A 285 -4.06 38.37 12.31
CA VAL A 285 -5.33 39.13 12.44
C VAL A 285 -5.25 40.13 13.60
N TRP A 286 -4.80 39.67 14.77
CA TRP A 286 -4.66 40.53 15.94
C TRP A 286 -3.58 41.59 15.73
N GLY A 287 -2.44 41.22 15.15
CA GLY A 287 -1.33 42.12 14.89
C GLY A 287 -1.66 43.20 13.86
N ASP A 288 -2.41 42.85 12.81
CA ASP A 288 -2.93 43.82 11.85
C ASP A 288 -3.90 44.80 12.53
N SER A 289 -4.79 44.32 13.41
CA SER A 289 -5.69 45.22 14.15
C SER A 289 -4.97 46.10 15.18
N ALA A 290 -3.88 45.63 15.80
CA ALA A 290 -3.21 46.31 16.90
C ALA A 290 -2.03 47.18 16.47
N PHE A 291 -1.36 46.84 15.36
CA PHE A 291 -0.07 47.40 14.97
C PHE A 291 0.03 47.74 13.46
N ASN A 292 -1.08 47.88 12.74
CA ASN A 292 -1.09 48.15 11.30
C ASN A 292 -0.15 49.30 10.90
N ASP A 293 -0.15 50.37 11.69
CA ASP A 293 0.59 51.60 11.40
C ASP A 293 2.06 51.55 11.86
N MET A 294 2.50 50.46 12.50
CA MET A 294 3.88 50.32 12.98
C MET A 294 4.80 49.76 11.88
N PRO A 295 5.88 50.48 11.49
CA PRO A 295 6.85 49.99 10.50
C PRO A 295 7.53 48.68 10.91
N LEU A 296 7.66 48.42 12.21
CA LEU A 296 8.21 47.17 12.74
C LEU A 296 7.36 45.96 12.38
N TRP A 297 6.03 46.10 12.38
CA TRP A 297 5.11 45.04 12.01
C TRP A 297 5.25 44.71 10.52
N ALA A 298 5.20 45.74 9.65
CA ALA A 298 5.44 45.60 8.21
C ALA A 298 6.77 44.91 7.90
N ASN A 299 7.86 45.31 8.57
CA ASN A 299 9.18 44.70 8.38
C ASN A 299 9.23 43.23 8.83
N ALA A 300 8.58 42.89 9.94
CA ALA A 300 8.52 41.51 10.42
C ALA A 300 7.78 40.59 9.41
N LEU A 301 6.71 41.08 8.79
CA LEU A 301 5.94 40.35 7.78
C LEU A 301 6.70 40.17 6.47
N ASN A 302 7.43 41.21 6.03
CA ASN A 302 8.32 41.12 4.88
C ASN A 302 9.44 40.11 5.13
N ALA A 303 10.06 40.13 6.31
CA ALA A 303 11.06 39.14 6.70
C ALA A 303 10.47 37.72 6.70
N ASN A 304 9.27 37.53 7.27
CA ASN A 304 8.56 36.25 7.24
C ASN A 304 8.34 35.75 5.80
N THR A 305 7.95 36.64 4.88
CA THR A 305 7.73 36.29 3.46
C THR A 305 9.01 35.75 2.81
N VAL A 306 10.16 36.39 3.06
CA VAL A 306 11.46 35.92 2.54
C VAL A 306 11.84 34.57 3.15
N VAL A 307 11.67 34.42 4.46
CA VAL A 307 11.96 33.16 5.16
C VAL A 307 11.11 32.02 4.60
N VAL A 308 9.79 32.19 4.54
CA VAL A 308 8.86 31.19 3.98
C VAL A 308 9.28 30.81 2.56
N LYS A 309 9.64 31.78 1.73
CA LYS A 309 10.08 31.54 0.35
C LYS A 309 11.34 30.66 0.29
N ILE A 310 12.36 30.96 1.08
CA ILE A 310 13.59 30.14 1.16
C ILE A 310 13.26 28.73 1.64
N LEU A 311 12.40 28.58 2.66
CA LEU A 311 12.00 27.26 3.17
C LEU A 311 11.29 26.44 2.08
N ILE A 312 10.34 27.04 1.34
CA ILE A 312 9.62 26.35 0.26
C ILE A 312 10.57 25.95 -0.87
N LEU A 313 11.48 26.82 -1.31
CA LEU A 313 12.47 26.48 -2.35
C LEU A 313 13.42 25.38 -1.89
N SER A 314 13.81 25.39 -0.61
CA SER A 314 14.62 24.33 -0.02
C SER A 314 13.88 22.99 -0.02
N VAL A 315 12.59 22.99 0.32
CA VAL A 315 11.74 21.78 0.26
C VAL A 315 11.62 21.29 -1.18
N CYS A 316 11.39 22.18 -2.14
CA CYS A 316 11.28 21.85 -3.57
C CYS A 316 12.58 21.25 -4.12
N ALA A 317 13.74 21.80 -3.77
CA ALA A 317 15.03 21.22 -4.11
C ALA A 317 15.24 19.86 -3.45
N GLY A 318 14.88 19.72 -2.18
CA GLY A 318 14.95 18.45 -1.45
C GLY A 318 14.05 17.36 -2.04
N ILE A 319 12.92 17.75 -2.62
CA ILE A 319 12.01 16.87 -3.37
C ILE A 319 12.67 16.42 -4.68
N GLY A 320 13.26 17.34 -5.45
CA GLY A 320 14.05 17.02 -6.64
C GLY A 320 15.19 16.02 -6.35
N LEU A 321 15.88 16.20 -5.23
CA LEU A 321 16.96 15.31 -4.76
C LEU A 321 16.50 13.92 -4.29
N GLN A 322 15.21 13.61 -4.35
CA GLN A 322 14.65 12.29 -4.03
C GLN A 322 14.05 11.59 -5.27
N ILE A 323 14.16 12.21 -6.46
CA ILE A 323 13.55 11.70 -7.70
C ILE A 323 14.53 10.82 -8.44
N HIS A 324 14.51 9.51 -8.17
CA HIS A 324 15.31 8.53 -8.91
C HIS A 324 14.60 8.11 -10.20
N VAL A 325 15.22 8.36 -11.36
CA VAL A 325 14.65 7.99 -12.66
C VAL A 325 14.51 6.47 -12.80
N ASP A 326 15.44 5.70 -12.25
CA ASP A 326 15.41 4.23 -12.30
C ASP A 326 14.15 3.67 -11.62
N THR A 327 13.75 4.24 -10.47
CA THR A 327 12.53 3.84 -9.75
C THR A 327 11.26 4.16 -10.54
N ILE A 328 11.26 5.23 -11.35
CA ILE A 328 10.16 5.56 -12.26
C ILE A 328 10.07 4.53 -13.40
N ILE A 329 11.22 4.05 -13.89
CA ILE A 329 11.26 2.99 -14.92
C ILE A 329 10.75 1.66 -14.34
N GLU A 330 11.12 1.31 -13.11
CA GLU A 330 10.67 0.09 -12.41
C GLU A 330 9.17 0.08 -12.07
N LEU A 331 8.52 1.25 -12.07
CA LEU A 331 7.11 1.40 -11.73
C LEU A 331 6.17 0.57 -12.61
N GLY A 332 6.58 0.37 -13.88
CA GLY A 332 5.78 -0.31 -14.88
C GLY A 332 4.59 0.53 -15.35
N TRP A 333 4.32 0.49 -16.67
CA TRP A 333 3.29 1.31 -17.30
C TRP A 333 1.89 1.09 -16.72
N LYS A 334 1.58 -0.11 -16.23
CA LYS A 334 0.26 -0.43 -15.65
C LYS A 334 -0.04 0.40 -14.41
N ALA A 335 0.94 0.54 -13.50
CA ALA A 335 0.78 1.35 -12.30
C ALA A 335 0.70 2.85 -12.64
N VAL A 336 1.46 3.30 -13.65
CA VAL A 336 1.37 4.67 -14.18
C VAL A 336 -0.03 4.96 -14.71
N VAL A 337 -0.61 4.08 -15.54
CA VAL A 337 -1.96 4.29 -16.08
C VAL A 337 -3.01 4.29 -14.96
N ALA A 338 -2.95 3.33 -14.03
CA ALA A 338 -3.91 3.28 -12.92
C ALA A 338 -3.79 4.51 -11.99
N GLY A 339 -2.58 4.90 -11.62
CA GLY A 339 -2.34 6.11 -10.82
C GLY A 339 -2.71 7.39 -11.57
N GLY A 340 -2.50 7.42 -12.88
CA GLY A 340 -2.85 8.54 -13.75
C GLY A 340 -4.34 8.72 -13.87
N MET A 341 -5.11 7.63 -13.95
CA MET A 341 -6.57 7.70 -13.88
C MET A 341 -7.06 8.31 -12.56
N ALA A 342 -6.41 7.98 -11.44
CA ALA A 342 -6.70 8.60 -10.15
C ALA A 342 -6.42 10.11 -10.16
N ALA A 343 -5.23 10.50 -10.61
CA ALA A 343 -4.80 11.89 -10.66
C ALA A 343 -5.66 12.72 -11.62
N LEU A 344 -5.97 12.19 -12.80
CA LEU A 344 -6.83 12.83 -13.80
C LEU A 344 -8.28 12.95 -13.32
N ALA A 345 -8.81 11.97 -12.59
CA ALA A 345 -10.14 12.07 -11.98
C ALA A 345 -10.22 13.27 -11.02
N VAL A 346 -9.27 13.37 -10.08
CA VAL A 346 -9.26 14.48 -9.12
C VAL A 346 -8.98 15.81 -9.82
N ALA A 347 -7.94 15.88 -10.65
CA ALA A 347 -7.53 17.10 -11.34
C ALA A 347 -8.58 17.60 -12.34
N GLY A 348 -9.09 16.71 -13.19
CA GLY A 348 -10.09 17.05 -14.20
C GLY A 348 -11.43 17.44 -13.60
N LEU A 349 -11.95 16.67 -12.64
CA LEU A 349 -13.26 16.98 -12.06
C LEU A 349 -13.21 18.24 -11.20
N SER A 350 -12.17 18.43 -10.39
CA SER A 350 -12.02 19.68 -9.63
C SER A 350 -11.88 20.89 -10.55
N LEU A 351 -11.12 20.79 -11.66
CA LEU A 351 -10.99 21.87 -12.63
C LEU A 351 -12.34 22.23 -13.28
N VAL A 352 -13.08 21.24 -13.78
CA VAL A 352 -14.41 21.44 -14.39
C VAL A 352 -15.36 22.13 -13.41
N MET A 353 -15.39 21.66 -12.17
CA MET A 353 -16.25 22.24 -11.15
C MET A 353 -15.81 23.67 -10.77
N LEU A 354 -14.50 23.94 -10.64
CA LEU A 354 -13.97 25.27 -10.33
C LEU A 354 -14.24 26.27 -11.44
N VAL A 355 -14.10 25.87 -12.71
CA VAL A 355 -14.47 26.71 -13.87
C VAL A 355 -15.97 27.04 -13.83
N GLY A 356 -16.82 26.07 -13.47
CA GLY A 356 -18.25 26.33 -13.30
C GLY A 356 -18.54 27.32 -12.18
N TYR A 357 -17.81 27.27 -11.06
CA TYR A 357 -17.89 28.25 -9.97
C TYR A 357 -17.38 29.63 -10.39
N SER A 358 -16.23 29.71 -11.06
CA SER A 358 -15.63 30.97 -11.52
C SER A 358 -16.52 31.71 -12.52
N ASN A 359 -17.28 30.97 -13.33
CA ASN A 359 -18.22 31.52 -14.30
C ASN A 359 -19.61 31.84 -13.70
N GLY A 360 -19.79 31.71 -12.37
CA GLY A 360 -21.08 31.98 -11.72
C GLY A 360 -22.17 30.92 -11.98
N THR A 361 -21.79 29.70 -12.34
CA THR A 361 -22.71 28.59 -12.66
C THR A 361 -22.58 27.39 -11.70
N PRO A 362 -22.78 27.56 -10.38
CA PRO A 362 -22.55 26.50 -9.40
C PRO A 362 -23.45 25.26 -9.61
N MET A 363 -24.66 25.44 -10.18
CA MET A 363 -25.55 24.33 -10.51
C MET A 363 -24.93 23.40 -11.58
N ASN A 364 -24.23 23.94 -12.57
CA ASN A 364 -23.57 23.16 -13.61
C ASN A 364 -22.42 22.33 -13.02
N SER A 365 -21.69 22.89 -12.05
CA SER A 365 -20.65 22.18 -11.31
C SER A 365 -21.22 20.99 -10.54
N LEU A 366 -22.38 21.14 -9.90
CA LEU A 366 -23.05 20.05 -9.18
C LEU A 366 -23.54 18.95 -10.13
N LEU A 367 -24.11 19.31 -11.28
CA LEU A 367 -24.53 18.37 -12.30
C LEU A 367 -23.34 17.61 -12.89
N ALA A 368 -22.23 18.29 -13.18
CA ALA A 368 -21.00 17.68 -13.65
C ALA A 368 -20.42 16.71 -12.62
N GLY A 369 -20.34 17.11 -11.34
CA GLY A 369 -19.91 16.27 -10.23
C GLY A 369 -20.76 15.02 -10.07
N SER A 370 -22.09 15.18 -10.07
CA SER A 370 -23.05 14.08 -9.91
C SER A 370 -23.02 13.11 -11.09
N GLY A 371 -22.94 13.64 -12.33
CA GLY A 371 -22.83 12.83 -13.54
C GLY A 371 -21.54 12.02 -13.58
N ALA A 372 -20.40 12.65 -13.26
CA ALA A 372 -19.11 11.97 -13.19
C ALA A 372 -19.10 10.85 -12.12
N LEU A 373 -19.72 11.12 -10.96
CA LEU A 373 -19.85 10.13 -9.90
C LEU A 373 -20.71 8.94 -10.31
N LEU A 374 -21.85 9.19 -10.93
CA LEU A 374 -22.73 8.13 -11.42
C LEU A 374 -22.03 7.27 -12.49
N ILE A 375 -21.39 7.91 -13.48
CA ILE A 375 -20.70 7.20 -14.55
C ILE A 375 -19.55 6.36 -14.00
N SER A 376 -18.69 6.94 -13.16
CA SER A 376 -17.55 6.22 -12.58
C SER A 376 -18.02 5.04 -11.70
N TYR A 377 -19.08 5.22 -10.92
CA TYR A 377 -19.70 4.14 -10.14
C TYR A 377 -20.25 3.01 -11.02
N LEU A 378 -20.98 3.34 -12.09
CA LEU A 378 -21.51 2.34 -13.03
C LEU A 378 -20.40 1.54 -13.70
N MET A 379 -19.32 2.21 -14.13
CA MET A 379 -18.14 1.55 -14.70
C MET A 379 -17.46 0.61 -13.69
N TYR A 380 -17.33 1.04 -12.43
CA TYR A 380 -16.80 0.20 -11.36
C TYR A 380 -17.69 -1.01 -11.10
N ARG A 381 -19.02 -0.81 -11.01
CA ARG A 381 -19.96 -1.90 -10.77
C ARG A 381 -19.96 -2.93 -11.91
N SER A 382 -19.87 -2.49 -13.16
CA SER A 382 -19.83 -3.40 -14.32
C SER A 382 -18.55 -4.22 -14.40
N THR A 383 -17.47 -3.77 -13.78
CA THR A 383 -16.17 -4.47 -13.74
C THR A 383 -16.01 -5.32 -12.49
N ALA A 384 -16.69 -4.98 -11.40
CA ALA A 384 -16.63 -5.67 -10.11
C ALA A 384 -17.65 -6.82 -9.93
N SER A 385 -18.57 -7.06 -10.88
CA SER A 385 -19.61 -8.09 -10.74
C SER A 385 -19.33 -9.39 -11.51
N GLY A 386 -19.68 -10.52 -10.89
CA GLY A 386 -19.67 -11.85 -11.50
C GLY A 386 -18.29 -12.33 -11.96
N GLU A 387 -18.23 -12.96 -13.13
CA GLU A 387 -17.00 -13.52 -13.71
C GLU A 387 -15.92 -12.47 -14.01
N ALA A 388 -16.31 -11.21 -14.24
CA ALA A 388 -15.36 -10.13 -14.51
C ALA A 388 -14.41 -9.85 -13.33
N ALA A 389 -14.86 -10.10 -12.09
CA ALA A 389 -14.03 -9.96 -10.90
C ALA A 389 -12.88 -10.99 -10.84
N TYR A 390 -13.09 -12.18 -11.41
CA TYR A 390 -12.12 -13.28 -11.41
C TYR A 390 -11.22 -13.30 -12.65
N ARG A 391 -11.62 -12.65 -13.75
CA ARG A 391 -10.81 -12.57 -14.99
C ARG A 391 -9.34 -12.19 -14.76
N PRO A 392 -8.99 -11.17 -13.94
CA PRO A 392 -7.61 -10.84 -13.65
C PRO A 392 -6.84 -11.98 -12.96
N LEU A 393 -7.48 -12.68 -12.03
CA LEU A 393 -6.90 -13.79 -11.29
C LEU A 393 -6.71 -15.02 -12.18
N LEU A 394 -7.71 -15.36 -13.00
CA LEU A 394 -7.63 -16.43 -13.99
C LEU A 394 -6.52 -16.18 -15.02
N LYS A 395 -6.39 -14.94 -15.48
CA LYS A 395 -5.29 -14.55 -16.37
C LYS A 395 -3.93 -14.70 -15.69
N ARG A 396 -3.80 -14.26 -14.44
CA ARG A 396 -2.55 -14.41 -13.67
C ARG A 396 -2.19 -15.89 -13.45
N LEU A 397 -3.18 -16.73 -13.14
CA LEU A 397 -3.00 -18.17 -13.04
C LEU A 397 -2.48 -18.77 -14.36
N LYS A 398 -3.05 -18.34 -15.49
CA LYS A 398 -2.60 -18.76 -16.83
C LYS A 398 -1.19 -18.25 -17.16
N ASP A 399 -0.86 -17.03 -16.74
CA ASP A 399 0.44 -16.39 -17.00
C ASP A 399 1.56 -16.90 -16.05
N GLY A 400 1.26 -17.80 -15.09
CA GLY A 400 2.27 -18.33 -14.17
C GLY A 400 2.63 -17.39 -13.01
N ALA A 401 1.83 -16.36 -12.73
CA ALA A 401 2.17 -15.32 -11.77
C ALA A 401 1.95 -15.78 -10.31
N PRO A 402 2.81 -15.38 -9.35
CA PRO A 402 2.68 -15.80 -7.95
C PRO A 402 1.36 -15.30 -7.33
N LEU A 403 0.66 -16.17 -6.62
CA LEU A 403 -0.63 -15.98 -5.96
C LEU A 403 -0.48 -15.94 -4.43
N SER A 404 -1.20 -15.04 -3.76
CA SER A 404 -1.33 -15.09 -2.30
C SER A 404 -2.33 -16.17 -1.85
N ILE A 405 -2.37 -16.53 -0.57
CA ILE A 405 -3.37 -17.48 -0.02
C ILE A 405 -4.78 -16.97 -0.30
N ARG A 406 -5.04 -15.68 -0.08
CA ARG A 406 -6.35 -15.08 -0.41
C ARG A 406 -6.71 -15.21 -1.89
N GLU A 407 -5.75 -14.97 -2.79
CA GLU A 407 -5.96 -15.07 -4.24
C GLU A 407 -6.21 -16.53 -4.65
N ALA A 408 -5.51 -17.48 -4.05
CA ALA A 408 -5.73 -18.90 -4.24
C ALA A 408 -7.13 -19.33 -3.75
N VAL A 409 -7.54 -18.90 -2.55
CA VAL A 409 -8.88 -19.15 -2.02
C VAL A 409 -9.96 -18.58 -2.95
N SER A 410 -9.82 -17.36 -3.46
CA SER A 410 -10.79 -16.81 -4.43
C SER A 410 -10.86 -17.59 -5.74
N LEU A 411 -9.75 -18.19 -6.19
CA LEU A 411 -9.76 -19.07 -7.37
C LEU A 411 -10.42 -20.42 -7.05
N LEU A 412 -10.16 -20.98 -5.86
CA LEU A 412 -10.84 -22.20 -5.40
C LEU A 412 -12.35 -21.96 -5.30
N GLU A 413 -12.81 -20.87 -4.67
CA GLU A 413 -14.22 -20.47 -4.60
C GLU A 413 -14.84 -20.30 -6.00
N TYR A 414 -14.14 -19.63 -6.94
CA TYR A 414 -14.61 -19.46 -8.31
C TYR A 414 -14.85 -20.79 -9.03
N HIS A 415 -13.94 -21.75 -8.85
CA HIS A 415 -14.03 -23.07 -9.47
C HIS A 415 -15.03 -23.98 -8.75
N ASP A 416 -15.15 -23.85 -7.42
CA ASP A 416 -16.10 -24.57 -6.57
C ASP A 416 -17.54 -24.21 -6.94
N GLU A 417 -17.87 -22.91 -7.03
CA GLU A 417 -19.19 -22.41 -7.46
C GLU A 417 -19.63 -22.93 -8.84
N ARG A 418 -18.69 -23.39 -9.67
CA ARG A 418 -18.91 -23.86 -11.05
C ARG A 418 -18.77 -25.37 -11.21
N ASP A 419 -18.52 -26.09 -10.10
CA ASP A 419 -18.24 -27.52 -10.11
C ASP A 419 -17.13 -27.90 -11.11
N SER A 420 -16.02 -27.14 -11.05
CA SER A 420 -14.90 -27.22 -12.02
C SER A 420 -13.52 -27.40 -11.36
N LEU A 421 -13.50 -27.89 -10.12
CA LEU A 421 -12.28 -28.15 -9.33
C LEU A 421 -11.63 -29.49 -9.71
N GLU A 422 -10.96 -29.50 -10.85
CA GLU A 422 -10.17 -30.64 -11.34
C GLU A 422 -8.76 -30.72 -10.73
N PRO A 423 -8.11 -31.90 -10.70
CA PRO A 423 -6.74 -32.08 -10.20
C PRO A 423 -5.68 -31.16 -10.77
N THR A 424 -5.80 -30.87 -12.06
CA THR A 424 -4.91 -29.96 -12.76
C THR A 424 -5.07 -28.51 -12.29
N THR A 425 -6.29 -28.11 -11.91
CA THR A 425 -6.64 -26.75 -11.49
C THR A 425 -6.06 -26.43 -10.11
N TYR A 426 -6.37 -27.24 -9.10
CA TYR A 426 -5.86 -26.98 -7.74
C TYR A 426 -4.34 -27.14 -7.67
N SER A 427 -3.75 -28.05 -8.46
CA SER A 427 -2.28 -28.19 -8.57
C SER A 427 -1.63 -26.97 -9.19
N ALA A 428 -2.24 -26.37 -10.23
CA ALA A 428 -1.76 -25.12 -10.82
C ALA A 428 -1.83 -23.95 -9.83
N ILE A 429 -2.91 -23.85 -9.06
CA ILE A 429 -3.09 -22.84 -8.01
C ILE A 429 -2.00 -22.99 -6.95
N LEU A 430 -1.79 -24.20 -6.42
CA LEU A 430 -0.78 -24.44 -5.40
C LEU A 430 0.63 -24.22 -5.92
N ARG A 431 0.95 -24.63 -7.15
CA ARG A 431 2.26 -24.38 -7.77
C ARG A 431 2.62 -22.89 -7.73
N GLN A 432 1.63 -22.02 -7.94
CA GLN A 432 1.81 -20.58 -7.94
C GLN A 432 1.59 -19.93 -6.57
N LEU A 433 1.35 -20.70 -5.51
CA LEU A 433 1.11 -20.16 -4.16
C LEU A 433 2.42 -19.62 -3.54
N TYR A 434 2.44 -18.32 -3.28
CA TYR A 434 3.49 -17.59 -2.55
C TYR A 434 2.82 -16.65 -1.55
N PRO A 435 2.61 -17.09 -0.29
CA PRO A 435 1.86 -16.32 0.71
C PRO A 435 2.41 -14.91 0.90
N ALA A 436 1.51 -13.94 0.96
CA ALA A 436 1.84 -12.55 1.25
C ALA A 436 2.16 -12.35 2.75
N ILE A 437 2.79 -11.22 3.07
CA ILE A 437 3.21 -10.90 4.44
C ILE A 437 2.02 -11.04 5.42
N GLY A 438 2.25 -11.85 6.45
CA GLY A 438 1.30 -12.15 7.51
C GLY A 438 0.20 -13.17 7.17
N GLU A 439 0.08 -13.69 5.94
CA GLU A 439 -0.96 -14.69 5.62
C GLU A 439 -0.74 -16.00 6.39
N LEU A 440 0.50 -16.27 6.78
CA LEU A 440 0.89 -17.41 7.63
C LEU A 440 0.83 -17.09 9.14
N GLN A 441 0.65 -15.83 9.53
CA GLN A 441 0.60 -15.46 10.94
C GLN A 441 -0.52 -16.18 11.70
N PRO A 442 -1.75 -16.33 11.16
CA PRO A 442 -2.80 -17.10 11.83
C PRO A 442 -2.38 -18.54 12.13
N LEU A 443 -1.70 -19.21 11.19
CA LEU A 443 -1.18 -20.57 11.37
C LEU A 443 -0.09 -20.63 12.45
N ARG A 444 0.82 -19.67 12.48
CA ARG A 444 1.85 -19.57 13.54
C ARG A 444 1.27 -19.39 14.93
N THR A 445 0.11 -18.75 15.02
CA THR A 445 -0.57 -18.50 16.30
C THR A 445 -1.69 -19.50 16.61
N SER A 446 -2.00 -20.44 15.71
CA SER A 446 -3.09 -21.40 15.93
C SER A 446 -2.70 -22.37 17.04
N PRO A 447 -3.63 -22.81 17.92
CA PRO A 447 -3.26 -23.68 19.04
C PRO A 447 -2.70 -25.02 18.54
N LEU A 448 -1.76 -25.58 19.28
CA LEU A 448 -1.41 -27.00 19.14
C LEU A 448 -2.56 -27.82 19.75
N ILE A 449 -3.11 -28.77 18.99
CA ILE A 449 -4.23 -29.60 19.43
C ILE A 449 -3.70 -31.02 19.65
N PRO A 450 -3.49 -31.47 20.90
CA PRO A 450 -3.06 -32.85 21.16
C PRO A 450 -4.03 -33.87 20.53
N PRO A 451 -3.56 -35.05 20.11
CA PRO A 451 -2.24 -35.62 20.36
C PRO A 451 -1.15 -35.26 19.32
N ILE A 452 -1.48 -34.50 18.27
CA ILE A 452 -0.50 -34.16 17.22
C ILE A 452 0.52 -33.11 17.69
N GLN A 453 1.75 -33.21 17.20
CA GLN A 453 2.87 -32.31 17.53
C GLN A 453 3.04 -31.13 16.57
N TYR A 454 2.12 -30.99 15.62
CA TYR A 454 2.13 -29.94 14.60
C TYR A 454 0.80 -29.17 14.60
N ARG A 455 0.83 -27.93 14.09
CA ARG A 455 -0.34 -27.06 14.04
C ARG A 455 -1.01 -27.16 12.68
N ARG A 456 -2.34 -27.09 12.67
CA ARG A 456 -3.16 -27.08 11.45
C ARG A 456 -4.10 -25.89 11.46
N LEU A 457 -4.38 -25.34 10.29
CA LEU A 457 -5.35 -24.26 10.11
C LEU A 457 -6.02 -24.37 8.73
N ILE A 458 -7.34 -24.38 8.68
CA ILE A 458 -8.09 -24.37 7.42
C ILE A 458 -8.23 -22.92 6.93
N TYR A 459 -7.75 -22.66 5.72
CA TYR A 459 -7.89 -21.39 5.02
C TYR A 459 -9.17 -21.30 4.19
N TRP A 460 -9.67 -22.43 3.70
CA TRP A 460 -10.88 -22.52 2.88
C TRP A 460 -11.45 -23.94 2.91
N GLU A 461 -12.77 -24.03 2.82
CA GLU A 461 -13.53 -25.26 2.62
C GLU A 461 -14.51 -25.07 1.48
N SER A 462 -14.63 -26.11 0.66
CA SER A 462 -15.62 -26.23 -0.40
C SER A 462 -17.02 -26.35 0.19
N ASN A 463 -17.99 -25.71 -0.45
CA ASN A 463 -19.40 -25.90 -0.13
C ASN A 463 -20.01 -27.10 -0.89
N ASN A 464 -19.33 -27.60 -1.92
CA ASN A 464 -19.89 -28.56 -2.88
C ASN A 464 -19.28 -29.96 -2.79
N ASN A 465 -17.97 -30.07 -2.48
CA ASN A 465 -17.22 -31.31 -2.62
C ASN A 465 -16.37 -31.70 -1.39
N ASN A 466 -16.57 -31.06 -0.23
CA ASN A 466 -15.80 -31.29 1.00
C ASN A 466 -14.27 -31.11 0.88
N GLY A 467 -13.76 -30.53 -0.21
CA GLY A 467 -12.35 -30.17 -0.35
C GLY A 467 -11.96 -29.03 0.60
N SER A 468 -10.69 -28.99 1.01
CA SER A 468 -10.20 -27.95 1.92
C SER A 468 -8.76 -27.53 1.60
N LEU A 469 -8.46 -26.26 1.86
CA LEU A 469 -7.10 -25.71 1.82
C LEU A 469 -6.59 -25.54 3.25
N VAL A 470 -5.56 -26.28 3.63
CA VAL A 470 -5.07 -26.39 5.01
C VAL A 470 -3.59 -26.03 5.09
N GLY A 471 -3.25 -25.12 5.98
CA GLY A 471 -1.86 -24.87 6.38
C GLY A 471 -1.43 -25.83 7.48
N VAL A 472 -0.22 -26.35 7.37
CA VAL A 472 0.42 -27.22 8.36
C VAL A 472 1.72 -26.57 8.80
N LEU A 473 1.94 -26.44 10.10
CA LEU A 473 3.18 -25.92 10.67
C LEU A 473 3.83 -26.96 11.56
N TRP A 474 5.06 -27.30 11.19
CA TRP A 474 5.94 -28.22 11.88
C TRP A 474 6.94 -27.41 12.72
N ALA A 475 6.80 -27.45 14.04
CA ALA A 475 7.81 -26.89 14.93
C ALA A 475 9.11 -27.70 14.83
N PRO A 476 10.27 -27.16 15.23
CA PRO A 476 11.52 -27.93 15.27
C PRO A 476 11.35 -29.25 16.03
N GLY A 477 11.69 -30.36 15.37
CA GLY A 477 11.54 -31.72 15.93
C GLY A 477 10.13 -32.30 15.90
N ALA A 478 9.12 -31.58 15.42
CA ALA A 478 7.77 -32.13 15.27
C ALA A 478 7.75 -33.25 14.23
N GLU A 479 7.07 -34.34 14.57
CA GLU A 479 6.92 -35.54 13.73
C GLU A 479 5.44 -35.97 13.71
N ALA A 480 4.96 -36.37 12.55
CA ALA A 480 3.65 -37.02 12.40
C ALA A 480 3.78 -38.54 12.53
N HIS A 481 2.72 -39.18 13.03
CA HIS A 481 2.59 -40.63 12.96
C HIS A 481 2.54 -41.11 11.50
N ILE A 482 2.82 -42.39 11.28
CA ILE A 482 2.70 -43.00 9.96
C ILE A 482 1.21 -43.07 9.59
N HIS A 483 0.84 -42.48 8.46
CA HIS A 483 -0.55 -42.39 8.03
C HIS A 483 -0.72 -42.49 6.52
N SER A 484 -1.95 -42.79 6.11
CA SER A 484 -2.45 -42.67 4.74
C SER A 484 -3.62 -41.71 4.68
N HIS A 485 -3.92 -41.22 3.48
CA HIS A 485 -4.94 -40.21 3.25
C HIS A 485 -6.23 -40.85 2.75
N GLY A 486 -7.38 -40.31 3.17
CA GLY A 486 -8.70 -40.73 2.65
C GLY A 486 -9.15 -39.97 1.41
N HIS A 487 -8.28 -39.11 0.88
CA HIS A 487 -8.56 -38.22 -0.24
C HIS A 487 -7.28 -38.00 -1.04
N ASP A 488 -7.45 -37.72 -2.32
CA ASP A 488 -6.36 -37.21 -3.14
C ASP A 488 -6.06 -35.76 -2.77
N GLY A 489 -4.83 -35.32 -3.00
CA GLY A 489 -4.49 -33.94 -2.76
C GLY A 489 -3.07 -33.59 -3.15
N VAL A 490 -2.75 -32.33 -2.93
CA VAL A 490 -1.45 -31.77 -3.24
C VAL A 490 -1.04 -30.81 -2.15
N GLY A 491 0.19 -30.96 -1.67
CA GLY A 491 0.88 -30.06 -0.78
C GLY A 491 1.86 -29.19 -1.55
N LYS A 492 2.15 -28.00 -1.02
CA LYS A 492 3.33 -27.22 -1.41
C LYS A 492 4.08 -26.81 -0.16
N SER A 493 5.37 -27.08 -0.14
CA SER A 493 6.24 -26.55 0.90
C SER A 493 6.47 -25.06 0.70
N ILE A 494 6.26 -24.26 1.75
CA ILE A 494 6.33 -22.79 1.69
C ILE A 494 7.57 -22.26 2.41
N GLU A 495 7.81 -22.75 3.63
CA GLU A 495 8.94 -22.33 4.45
C GLU A 495 9.58 -23.53 5.15
N GLY A 496 10.86 -23.43 5.47
CA GLY A 496 11.58 -24.50 6.15
C GLY A 496 11.79 -25.75 5.28
N ARG A 497 12.41 -26.77 5.85
CA ARG A 497 12.66 -28.05 5.16
C ARG A 497 12.06 -29.15 6.01
N ILE A 498 11.32 -30.05 5.39
CA ILE A 498 10.80 -31.26 6.02
C ILE A 498 11.46 -32.48 5.41
N GLU A 499 11.45 -33.58 6.16
CA GLU A 499 11.82 -34.91 5.70
C GLU A 499 10.54 -35.76 5.65
N MET A 500 10.33 -36.43 4.52
CA MET A 500 9.24 -37.38 4.32
C MET A 500 9.80 -38.78 4.20
N THR A 501 9.24 -39.71 4.97
CA THR A 501 9.55 -41.14 4.87
C THR A 501 8.35 -41.85 4.26
N TYR A 502 8.56 -42.54 3.14
CA TYR A 502 7.51 -43.25 2.41
C TYR A 502 7.56 -44.74 2.69
N PHE A 503 6.40 -45.36 2.78
CA PHE A 503 6.23 -46.78 3.09
C PHE A 503 5.42 -47.50 2.01
N GLU A 504 5.67 -48.80 1.87
CA GLU A 504 4.91 -49.69 1.00
C GLU A 504 4.38 -50.89 1.82
N PRO A 505 3.09 -51.25 1.70
CA PRO A 505 2.53 -52.39 2.41
C PRO A 505 3.10 -53.69 1.82
N THR A 506 3.68 -54.52 2.68
CA THR A 506 4.26 -55.83 2.31
C THR A 506 3.35 -56.99 2.73
N SER A 507 2.53 -56.79 3.76
CA SER A 507 1.42 -57.67 4.16
C SER A 507 0.34 -56.89 4.92
N ASP A 508 -0.74 -57.54 5.34
CA ASP A 508 -1.88 -56.91 6.05
C ASP A 508 -1.49 -56.17 7.35
N GLN A 509 -0.34 -56.50 7.95
CA GLN A 509 0.15 -55.89 9.19
C GLN A 509 1.64 -55.53 9.12
N GLN A 510 2.21 -55.38 7.92
CA GLN A 510 3.61 -55.05 7.76
C GLN A 510 3.84 -54.03 6.65
N ILE A 511 4.60 -52.99 6.96
CA ILE A 511 5.01 -51.96 6.00
C ILE A 511 6.54 -51.90 5.92
N THR A 512 7.06 -51.57 4.75
CA THR A 512 8.50 -51.46 4.51
C THR A 512 8.88 -50.04 4.09
N VAL A 513 9.99 -49.52 4.63
CA VAL A 513 10.49 -48.20 4.26
C VAL A 513 10.98 -48.21 2.81
N GLN A 514 10.34 -47.42 1.96
CA GLN A 514 10.67 -47.34 0.54
C GLN A 514 11.78 -46.30 0.28
N ARG A 515 11.64 -45.10 0.85
CA ARG A 515 12.60 -44.00 0.68
C ARG A 515 12.44 -42.92 1.74
N HIS A 516 13.52 -42.17 1.96
CA HIS A 516 13.51 -40.87 2.65
C HIS A 516 13.73 -39.76 1.62
N GLU A 517 12.97 -38.68 1.74
CA GLU A 517 12.99 -37.58 0.80
C GLU A 517 13.01 -36.25 1.56
N HIS A 518 13.95 -35.37 1.20
CA HIS A 518 14.00 -34.02 1.77
C HIS A 518 13.21 -33.07 0.87
N ILE A 519 12.24 -32.37 1.44
CA ILE A 519 11.38 -31.45 0.71
C ILE A 519 11.82 -30.02 1.00
N ASP A 520 12.34 -29.35 -0.04
CA ASP A 520 12.73 -27.95 0.01
C ASP A 520 11.56 -26.99 -0.28
N PRO A 521 11.60 -25.74 0.21
CA PRO A 521 10.59 -24.73 -0.10
C PRO A 521 10.34 -24.57 -1.60
N GLY A 522 9.07 -24.56 -1.99
CA GLY A 522 8.62 -24.46 -3.37
C GLY A 522 8.28 -25.81 -4.01
N THR A 523 8.67 -26.94 -3.41
CA THR A 523 8.39 -28.28 -3.91
C THR A 523 6.91 -28.64 -3.75
N LEU A 524 6.34 -29.30 -4.75
CA LEU A 524 4.99 -29.87 -4.72
C LEU A 524 5.04 -31.31 -4.23
N ILE A 525 4.07 -31.68 -3.40
CA ILE A 525 3.93 -33.01 -2.79
C ILE A 525 2.57 -33.55 -3.22
N GLU A 526 2.53 -34.53 -4.11
CA GLU A 526 1.27 -35.18 -4.48
C GLU A 526 1.04 -36.39 -3.57
N PHE A 527 -0.20 -36.58 -3.14
CA PHE A 527 -0.60 -37.76 -2.37
C PHE A 527 -1.97 -38.24 -2.86
N SER A 528 -2.09 -39.56 -2.96
CA SER A 528 -3.28 -40.25 -3.42
C SER A 528 -3.91 -41.09 -2.31
N SER A 529 -5.22 -41.19 -2.35
CA SER A 529 -6.03 -41.88 -1.34
C SER A 529 -5.60 -43.33 -1.18
N SER A 530 -5.33 -43.74 0.07
CA SER A 530 -4.92 -45.10 0.48
C SER A 530 -3.66 -45.69 -0.19
N GLN A 531 -3.05 -45.00 -1.15
CA GLN A 531 -1.82 -45.43 -1.83
C GLN A 531 -0.57 -44.82 -1.21
N THR A 532 -0.68 -43.58 -0.73
CA THR A 532 0.46 -42.87 -0.15
C THR A 532 0.48 -43.08 1.36
N ILE A 533 1.38 -43.94 1.84
CA ILE A 533 1.67 -44.13 3.26
C ILE A 533 2.97 -43.39 3.57
N HIS A 534 2.93 -42.42 4.47
CA HIS A 534 4.12 -41.66 4.83
C HIS A 534 4.11 -41.14 6.27
N ALA A 535 5.28 -40.68 6.71
CA ALA A 535 5.46 -39.85 7.89
C ALA A 535 6.25 -38.59 7.52
N VAL A 536 5.98 -37.50 8.23
CA VAL A 536 6.61 -36.20 7.99
C VAL A 536 7.29 -35.74 9.26
N ARG A 537 8.52 -35.23 9.13
CA ARG A 537 9.32 -34.71 10.24
C ARG A 537 9.97 -33.39 9.88
N ASN A 538 10.02 -32.46 10.83
CA ASN A 538 10.88 -31.30 10.73
C ASN A 538 12.23 -31.56 11.43
N VAL A 539 13.27 -31.74 10.61
CA VAL A 539 14.66 -31.96 11.06
C VAL A 539 15.47 -30.66 11.23
N ALA A 540 14.87 -29.50 10.92
CA ALA A 540 15.53 -28.20 11.01
C ALA A 540 15.36 -27.54 12.40
N ASP A 541 16.17 -26.51 12.66
CA ASP A 541 16.16 -25.67 13.86
C ASP A 541 15.11 -24.54 13.84
N ARG A 542 14.28 -24.51 12.79
CA ARG A 542 13.26 -23.48 12.54
C ARG A 542 11.95 -24.11 12.09
N ASP A 543 10.85 -23.39 12.27
CA ASP A 543 9.54 -23.81 11.78
C ASP A 543 9.58 -24.14 10.28
N ALA A 544 8.91 -25.22 9.89
CA ALA A 544 8.56 -25.52 8.51
C ALA A 544 7.05 -25.39 8.30
N ILE A 545 6.63 -24.89 7.14
CA ILE A 545 5.23 -24.64 6.81
C ILE A 545 4.93 -25.18 5.42
N ASP A 546 3.89 -25.99 5.35
CA ASP A 546 3.31 -26.49 4.10
C ASP A 546 1.86 -26.03 3.97
N VAL A 547 1.38 -25.92 2.74
CA VAL A 547 -0.05 -25.66 2.45
C VAL A 547 -0.56 -26.76 1.54
N HIS A 548 -1.59 -27.45 2.00
CA HIS A 548 -2.17 -28.64 1.39
C HIS A 548 -3.57 -28.32 0.90
N TYR A 549 -3.88 -28.72 -0.33
CA TYR A 549 -5.24 -28.90 -0.79
C TYR A 549 -5.59 -30.36 -0.62
N TYR A 550 -6.59 -30.62 0.21
CA TYR A 550 -7.22 -31.92 0.36
C TYR A 550 -8.46 -31.94 -0.53
N GLY A 551 -8.52 -32.88 -1.46
CA GLY A 551 -9.67 -33.08 -2.34
C GLY A 551 -10.88 -33.65 -1.61
N PRO A 552 -11.95 -33.98 -2.35
CA PRO A 552 -13.13 -34.63 -1.80
C PRO A 552 -12.75 -35.89 -1.04
N GLU A 553 -13.33 -36.12 0.14
CA GLU A 553 -13.21 -37.41 0.81
C GLU A 553 -13.72 -38.52 -0.12
N ASP A 554 -12.83 -39.45 -0.46
CA ASP A 554 -13.24 -40.70 -1.07
C ASP A 554 -13.85 -41.60 0.01
N LYS A 555 -14.56 -42.66 -0.38
CA LYS A 555 -15.18 -43.61 0.59
C LYS A 555 -14.16 -44.31 1.49
N SER A 556 -12.88 -44.27 1.14
CA SER A 556 -11.77 -44.78 1.94
C SER A 556 -11.40 -43.82 3.06
N LYS A 557 -11.43 -44.30 4.29
CA LYS A 557 -11.00 -43.53 5.46
C LYS A 557 -9.48 -43.50 5.54
N GLY A 558 -8.90 -42.36 5.91
CA GLY A 558 -7.47 -42.28 6.23
C GLY A 558 -7.10 -43.26 7.35
N LEU A 559 -5.96 -43.92 7.21
CA LEU A 559 -5.50 -44.95 8.14
C LEU A 559 -4.25 -44.48 8.88
N ARG A 560 -4.15 -44.88 10.14
CA ARG A 560 -2.98 -44.71 11.00
C ARG A 560 -2.31 -46.05 11.19
N TYR A 561 -0.98 -46.06 11.14
CA TYR A 561 -0.15 -47.25 11.27
C TYR A 561 0.71 -47.10 12.54
N ASP A 562 0.25 -47.69 13.63
CA ASP A 562 0.95 -47.67 14.91
C ASP A 562 1.95 -48.82 14.99
N TRP A 563 3.15 -48.54 15.47
CA TRP A 563 4.23 -49.51 15.61
C TRP A 563 4.85 -49.40 17.00
N ASN A 564 5.61 -50.42 17.41
CA ASN A 564 6.21 -50.45 18.73
C ASN A 564 7.46 -49.54 18.76
N GLU A 565 7.29 -48.32 19.27
CA GLU A 565 8.25 -47.20 19.29
C GLU A 565 9.53 -47.50 20.10
N GLN A 566 10.48 -48.25 19.51
CA GLN A 566 11.84 -48.33 20.05
C GLN A 566 12.77 -47.23 19.50
N CYS A 567 12.41 -46.59 18.38
CA CYS A 567 13.14 -45.49 17.74
C CYS A 567 12.17 -44.56 16.96
N GLY A 568 12.62 -43.36 16.58
CA GLY A 568 11.80 -42.41 15.81
C GLY A 568 11.65 -42.85 14.35
N VAL A 569 10.66 -42.32 13.61
CA VAL A 569 10.44 -42.75 12.21
C VAL A 569 11.66 -42.45 11.34
N GLY A 570 12.37 -41.35 11.61
CA GLY A 570 13.60 -40.99 10.92
C GLY A 570 14.81 -41.90 11.20
N ASP A 571 14.74 -42.84 12.15
CA ASP A 571 15.83 -43.80 12.43
C ASP A 571 15.67 -45.09 11.60
N LEU A 572 14.54 -45.27 10.92
CA LEU A 572 14.29 -46.43 10.07
C LEU A 572 15.16 -46.37 8.82
N VAL A 573 15.67 -47.52 8.38
CA VAL A 573 16.52 -47.62 7.18
C VAL A 573 15.70 -48.09 5.98
N VAL A 574 16.01 -47.60 4.79
CA VAL A 574 15.40 -48.07 3.54
C VAL A 574 15.50 -49.59 3.41
N GLY A 575 14.37 -50.25 3.14
CA GLY A 575 14.23 -51.71 3.09
C GLY A 575 13.91 -52.38 4.43
N GLN A 576 13.86 -51.63 5.54
CA GLN A 576 13.44 -52.15 6.84
C GLN A 576 11.92 -52.34 6.88
N SER A 577 11.48 -53.54 7.24
CA SER A 577 10.07 -53.86 7.48
C SER A 577 9.73 -53.74 8.95
N ILE A 578 8.55 -53.18 9.25
CA ILE A 578 8.02 -53.01 10.61
C ILE A 578 6.60 -53.55 10.70
N ASP A 579 6.31 -54.20 11.82
CA ASP A 579 4.96 -54.69 12.12
C ASP A 579 4.11 -53.54 12.67
N VAL A 580 2.89 -53.42 12.16
CA VAL A 580 2.00 -52.29 12.43
C VAL A 580 0.60 -52.73 12.79
N THR A 581 -0.01 -51.99 13.72
CA THR A 581 -1.46 -52.04 13.99
C THR A 581 -2.12 -50.93 13.20
N ILE A 582 -3.09 -51.28 12.37
CA ILE A 582 -3.80 -50.33 11.52
C ILE A 582 -5.10 -49.92 12.19
N SER A 583 -5.31 -48.61 12.37
CA SER A 583 -6.57 -48.03 12.86
C SER A 583 -7.05 -46.92 11.93
N GLN A 584 -8.31 -46.51 12.08
CA GLN A 584 -8.78 -45.29 11.41
C GLN A 584 -8.03 -44.08 11.99
N ASP A 585 -7.53 -43.20 11.13
CA ASP A 585 -6.90 -41.96 11.58
C ASP A 585 -7.97 -40.93 11.96
N HIS A 586 -8.00 -40.57 13.23
CA HIS A 586 -8.89 -39.55 13.77
C HIS A 586 -8.06 -38.32 14.12
N LEU A 587 -7.72 -37.53 13.11
CA LEU A 587 -7.07 -36.25 13.35
C LEU A 587 -8.04 -35.29 14.07
N PRO A 588 -7.56 -34.51 15.05
CA PRO A 588 -8.39 -33.48 15.66
C PRO A 588 -8.85 -32.49 14.58
N GLU A 589 -10.13 -32.10 14.66
CA GLU A 589 -10.70 -31.14 13.72
C GLU A 589 -9.86 -29.87 13.72
N PRO A 590 -9.25 -29.50 12.57
CA PRO A 590 -8.50 -28.28 12.48
C PRO A 590 -9.45 -27.10 12.64
N ARG A 591 -8.96 -25.99 13.20
CA ARG A 591 -9.78 -24.77 13.26
C ARG A 591 -9.93 -24.20 11.85
N LEU A 592 -11.17 -23.98 11.46
CA LEU A 592 -11.52 -23.01 10.43
C LEU A 592 -11.03 -21.63 10.84
N VAL A 593 -10.41 -20.92 9.90
CA VAL A 593 -10.41 -19.46 9.95
C VAL A 593 -11.89 -19.06 9.98
N GLU A 594 -12.42 -18.67 11.16
CA GLU A 594 -13.84 -18.36 11.35
C GLU A 594 -14.35 -17.56 10.14
N ARG A 595 -15.42 -18.02 9.47
CA ARG A 595 -16.28 -17.17 8.63
C ARG A 595 -17.43 -16.74 9.53
N GLY A 596 -17.19 -15.82 10.47
CA GLY A 596 -18.29 -15.22 11.22
C GLY A 596 -19.49 -14.87 10.31
N THR A 597 -20.59 -15.46 10.67
CA THR A 597 -21.91 -15.18 10.14
C THR A 597 -22.33 -13.80 10.64
N ASP A 598 -23.01 -13.07 9.77
CA ASP A 598 -23.87 -11.96 10.18
C ASP A 598 -24.93 -12.56 11.11
N ASP A 599 -24.85 -12.28 12.42
CA ASP A 599 -25.94 -12.28 13.40
C ASP A 599 -25.35 -11.83 14.74
N ASP A 600 -25.36 -10.50 14.94
CA ASP A 600 -25.68 -9.77 16.19
C ASP A 600 -25.28 -8.28 16.08
#